data_AF-A0A6I2V0I5-F1
#
_entry.id   AF-A0A6I2V0I5-F1
#
_cell.length_a   1.000
_cell.length_b   1.000
_cell.length_c   1.000
_cell.angle_alpha   90.00
_cell.angle_beta   90.00
_cell.angle_gamma   90.00
#
_symmetry.space_group_name_H-M   'P 1'
#
loop_
_entity.id
_entity.type
_entity.pdbx_description
1 polymer ?
#
loop_
_entity_poly.entity_id
_entity_poly.type
_entity_poly.pdbx_seq_one_letter_code
_entity_poly.pdbx_strand_id
1 'polypeptide(L)'
;MKYGKVDPSVARELSRLVKGVVKGGFISVCALSQNLNRYAMHAEKKNANMILLPGAVWLQAFFFGGYSLDALAKALNLYEGLLNKDFYITIAKNGDKRILHLVFKKANFPHLLGLTKLMDLSKVKGERPGTIYNKVKRGDITYEYLTKSSHFPEIEQRINDFLNVQQIIQNLRNRKIIIQFNPGRAGSTIEADYLIYSKEGLQYLYLFIVKEFNQTNLFVPMSFFGSTNNGYLQNQTVYTVLDVKITPFERKQKRTTP
;
A
#
# COMPACT_ATOMS: atom_id res chain seq x y z
N MET A 1 22.61 -36.81 -7.71
CA MET A 1 21.86 -36.84 -6.43
C MET A 1 20.56 -37.60 -6.63
N LYS A 2 20.34 -38.70 -5.92
CA LYS A 2 19.09 -39.48 -5.95
C LYS A 2 18.12 -38.87 -4.93
N TYR A 3 16.90 -38.53 -5.35
CA TYR A 3 15.85 -38.06 -4.44
C TYR A 3 15.34 -39.23 -3.57
N GLY A 4 15.41 -39.09 -2.25
CA GLY A 4 14.88 -40.06 -1.29
C GLY A 4 13.34 -40.07 -1.28
N LYS A 5 12.74 -41.25 -1.10
CA LYS A 5 11.28 -41.41 -0.99
C LYS A 5 10.79 -40.81 0.33
N VAL A 6 9.72 -40.02 0.25
CA VAL A 6 9.01 -39.41 1.40
C VAL A 6 8.31 -40.49 2.23
N ASP A 7 8.40 -40.38 3.55
CA ASP A 7 7.71 -41.28 4.50
C ASP A 7 6.18 -41.20 4.31
N PRO A 8 5.51 -42.32 3.94
CA PRO A 8 4.07 -42.36 3.72
C PRO A 8 3.21 -42.05 4.96
N SER A 9 3.77 -42.10 6.17
CA SER A 9 3.07 -41.70 7.39
C SER A 9 2.84 -40.19 7.46
N VAL A 10 3.86 -39.40 7.11
CA VAL A 10 3.86 -37.92 7.14
C VAL A 10 2.87 -37.35 6.11
N ALA A 11 2.83 -37.93 4.91
CA ALA A 11 1.90 -37.50 3.86
C ALA A 11 0.43 -37.76 4.23
N ARG A 12 0.14 -38.85 4.96
CA ARG A 12 -1.21 -39.19 5.42
C ARG A 12 -1.71 -38.27 6.53
N GLU A 13 -0.83 -37.81 7.40
CA GLU A 13 -1.19 -36.94 8.53
C GLU A 13 -1.46 -35.49 8.09
N LEU A 14 -0.64 -34.96 7.18
CA LEU A 14 -0.89 -33.66 6.54
C LEU A 14 -2.22 -33.65 5.75
N SER A 15 -2.53 -34.75 5.03
CA SER A 15 -3.80 -34.88 4.32
C SER A 15 -5.01 -34.91 5.27
N ARG A 16 -4.87 -35.50 6.46
CA ARG A 16 -5.91 -35.50 7.50
C ARG A 16 -6.14 -34.12 8.10
N LEU A 17 -5.08 -33.37 8.39
CA LEU A 17 -5.15 -31.99 8.91
C LEU A 17 -5.86 -31.05 7.92
N VAL A 18 -5.48 -31.10 6.64
CA VAL A 18 -6.10 -30.28 5.58
C VAL A 18 -7.57 -30.66 5.39
N LYS A 19 -7.91 -31.96 5.39
CA LYS A 19 -9.31 -32.42 5.27
C LYS A 19 -10.16 -32.10 6.51
N GLY A 20 -9.56 -32.03 7.70
CA GLY A 20 -10.23 -31.60 8.94
C GLY A 20 -10.63 -30.12 8.90
N VAL A 21 -9.75 -29.26 8.38
CA VAL A 21 -9.99 -27.82 8.20
C VAL A 21 -11.14 -27.55 7.21
N VAL A 22 -11.27 -28.38 6.17
CA VAL A 22 -12.31 -28.22 5.15
C VAL A 22 -13.69 -28.70 5.65
N LYS A 23 -13.74 -29.63 6.62
CA LYS A 23 -15.00 -30.19 7.15
C LYS A 23 -15.53 -29.52 8.41
N GLY A 24 -14.67 -28.91 9.24
CA GLY A 24 -15.07 -28.19 10.44
C GLY A 24 -14.85 -26.70 10.25
N GLY A 25 -15.92 -25.96 9.96
CA GLY A 25 -15.86 -24.50 9.85
C GLY A 25 -15.13 -23.87 11.05
N PHE A 26 -14.18 -22.99 10.73
CA PHE A 26 -13.36 -22.20 11.66
C PHE A 26 -12.39 -22.98 12.57
N ILE A 27 -11.17 -23.15 12.07
CA ILE A 27 -9.98 -23.08 12.94
C ILE A 27 -9.42 -21.66 12.79
N SER A 28 -9.29 -20.92 13.90
CA SER A 28 -8.64 -19.61 13.92
C SER A 28 -7.25 -19.71 13.27
N VAL A 29 -6.93 -18.80 12.35
CA VAL A 29 -5.63 -18.73 11.64
C VAL A 29 -4.44 -18.76 12.62
N CYS A 30 -4.63 -18.25 13.84
CA CYS A 30 -3.65 -18.34 14.93
C CYS A 30 -3.36 -19.78 15.41
N ALA A 31 -4.37 -20.66 15.47
CA ALA A 31 -4.20 -22.04 15.94
C ALA A 31 -3.49 -22.92 14.90
N LEU A 32 -3.70 -22.66 13.60
CA LEU A 32 -2.95 -23.33 12.53
C LEU A 32 -1.47 -22.89 12.54
N SER A 33 -1.22 -21.59 12.73
CA SER A 33 0.11 -20.99 12.85
C SER A 33 0.91 -21.57 14.03
N GLN A 34 0.28 -21.66 15.21
CA GLN A 34 0.94 -22.20 16.41
C GLN A 34 1.27 -23.68 16.29
N ASN A 35 0.42 -24.47 15.62
CA ASN A 35 0.71 -25.89 15.38
C ASN A 35 1.83 -26.08 14.35
N LEU A 36 1.82 -25.34 13.24
CA LEU A 36 2.89 -25.41 12.24
C LEU A 36 4.26 -25.00 12.82
N ASN A 37 4.31 -23.96 13.65
CA ASN A 37 5.53 -23.55 14.34
C ASN A 37 6.01 -24.57 15.37
N ARG A 38 5.11 -25.23 16.12
CA ARG A 38 5.51 -26.33 17.03
C ARG A 38 6.08 -27.52 16.27
N TYR A 39 5.53 -27.87 15.11
CA TYR A 39 6.06 -28.97 14.28
C TYR A 39 7.43 -28.62 13.66
N ALA A 40 7.63 -27.39 13.20
CA ALA A 40 8.92 -26.94 12.68
C ALA A 40 10.02 -27.00 13.77
N MET A 41 9.72 -26.52 14.98
CA MET A 41 10.67 -26.57 16.10
C MET A 41 10.95 -28.00 16.62
N HIS A 42 10.00 -28.92 16.49
CA HIS A 42 10.21 -30.33 16.88
C HIS A 42 11.07 -31.10 15.86
N ALA A 43 10.99 -30.73 14.58
CA ALA A 43 11.81 -31.29 13.51
C ALA A 43 13.27 -30.82 13.59
N GLU A 44 13.50 -29.56 13.98
CA GLU A 44 14.83 -28.96 14.16
C GLU A 44 15.62 -29.65 15.29
N LYS A 45 14.95 -30.03 16.38
CA LYS A 45 15.55 -30.75 17.52
C LYS A 45 16.01 -32.18 17.20
N LYS A 46 15.58 -32.78 16.08
CA LYS A 46 15.88 -34.19 15.75
C LYS A 46 16.97 -34.39 14.70
N ASN A 47 17.74 -33.36 14.33
CA ASN A 47 18.87 -33.46 13.38
C ASN A 47 18.51 -34.25 12.11
N ALA A 48 17.25 -34.16 11.67
CA ALA A 48 16.82 -34.74 10.42
C ALA A 48 17.18 -33.75 9.31
N ASN A 49 18.03 -34.17 8.38
CA ASN A 49 18.26 -33.47 7.11
C ASN A 49 16.93 -33.34 6.36
N MET A 50 16.18 -32.29 6.68
CA MET A 50 14.84 -32.06 6.15
C MET A 50 14.99 -31.37 4.81
N ILE A 51 14.89 -32.16 3.75
CA ILE A 51 14.59 -31.69 2.41
C ILE A 51 13.29 -30.88 2.53
N LEU A 52 13.40 -29.56 2.40
CA LEU A 52 12.28 -28.63 2.33
C LEU A 52 11.26 -29.17 1.33
N LEU A 53 10.13 -29.65 1.83
CA LEU A 53 9.01 -30.09 1.00
C LEU A 53 8.58 -28.89 0.15
N PRO A 54 8.55 -29.01 -1.19
CA PRO A 54 8.19 -27.90 -2.07
C PRO A 54 6.86 -27.26 -1.67
N GLY A 55 5.89 -28.04 -1.18
CA GLY A 55 4.56 -27.55 -0.80
C GLY A 55 4.48 -26.62 0.42
N ALA A 56 5.44 -26.65 1.35
CA ALA A 56 5.39 -25.80 2.55
C ALA A 56 5.77 -24.34 2.25
N VAL A 57 6.68 -24.13 1.29
CA VAL A 57 7.08 -22.80 0.81
C VAL A 57 5.96 -22.17 -0.03
N TRP A 58 5.21 -22.98 -0.79
CA TRP A 58 4.06 -22.49 -1.55
C TRP A 58 2.92 -22.03 -0.66
N LEU A 59 2.61 -22.69 0.46
CA LEU A 59 1.54 -22.26 1.37
C LEU A 59 1.86 -20.96 2.12
N GLN A 60 3.13 -20.74 2.49
CA GLN A 60 3.56 -19.43 2.99
C GLN A 60 3.46 -18.36 1.89
N ALA A 61 3.89 -18.64 0.66
CA ALA A 61 3.81 -17.69 -0.46
C ALA A 61 2.37 -17.45 -0.98
N PHE A 62 1.46 -18.42 -0.85
CA PHE A 62 0.07 -18.31 -1.30
C PHE A 62 -0.84 -17.57 -0.30
N PHE A 63 -0.58 -17.66 1.01
CA PHE A 63 -1.36 -16.95 2.03
C PHE A 63 -0.67 -15.67 2.55
N PHE A 64 0.66 -15.61 2.48
CA PHE A 64 1.47 -14.43 2.77
C PHE A 64 2.28 -14.11 1.51
N GLY A 65 1.64 -13.46 0.53
CA GLY A 65 2.34 -12.98 -0.67
C GLY A 65 3.68 -12.37 -0.27
N GLY A 66 4.78 -12.92 -0.79
CA GLY A 66 6.12 -12.69 -0.26
C GLY A 66 6.38 -11.21 0.00
N TYR A 67 6.36 -10.82 1.28
CA TYR A 67 6.71 -9.50 1.75
C TYR A 67 8.21 -9.31 1.50
N SER A 68 8.54 -8.87 0.29
CA SER A 68 9.93 -8.75 -0.14
C SER A 68 10.58 -7.57 0.60
N LEU A 69 11.80 -7.77 1.11
CA LEU A 69 12.73 -6.71 1.55
C LEU A 69 12.82 -5.53 0.56
N ASP A 70 12.42 -5.76 -0.70
CA ASP A 70 12.37 -4.83 -1.81
C ASP A 70 11.08 -3.97 -1.91
N ALA A 71 10.04 -4.19 -1.08
CA ALA A 71 8.76 -3.49 -1.22
C ALA A 71 8.88 -1.96 -1.08
N LEU A 72 9.69 -1.49 -0.11
CA LEU A 72 9.97 -0.06 0.05
C LEU A 72 10.73 0.53 -1.15
N ALA A 73 11.68 -0.23 -1.71
CA ALA A 73 12.46 0.20 -2.87
C ALA A 73 11.62 0.23 -4.14
N LYS A 74 10.77 -0.78 -4.36
CA LYS A 74 9.74 -0.78 -5.44
C LYS A 74 8.81 0.42 -5.30
N ALA A 75 8.32 0.70 -4.09
CA ALA A 75 7.45 1.85 -3.84
C ALA A 75 8.16 3.19 -4.13
N LEU A 76 9.43 3.31 -3.74
CA LEU A 76 10.26 4.48 -4.07
C LEU A 76 10.41 4.64 -5.59
N ASN A 77 10.82 3.58 -6.30
CA ASN A 77 11.01 3.61 -7.76
C ASN A 77 9.73 3.99 -8.50
N LEU A 78 8.59 3.46 -8.05
CA LEU A 78 7.29 3.83 -8.57
C LEU A 78 7.03 5.33 -8.34
N TYR A 79 7.28 5.82 -7.12
CA TYR A 79 7.05 7.21 -6.75
C TYR A 79 7.92 8.20 -7.54
N GLU A 80 9.19 7.87 -7.80
CA GLU A 80 10.08 8.68 -8.66
C GLU A 80 9.46 8.90 -10.04
N GLY A 81 8.79 7.88 -10.59
CA GLY A 81 8.07 7.96 -11.86
C GLY A 81 6.85 8.90 -11.84
N LEU A 82 6.39 9.34 -10.67
CA LEU A 82 5.28 10.28 -10.49
C LEU A 82 5.74 11.72 -10.21
N LEU A 83 6.94 11.90 -9.61
CA LEU A 83 7.45 13.21 -9.18
C LEU A 83 7.61 14.24 -10.31
N ASN A 84 7.84 13.79 -11.55
CA ASN A 84 8.12 14.66 -12.69
C ASN A 84 6.97 14.69 -13.70
N LYS A 85 5.73 14.59 -13.23
CA LYS A 85 4.53 14.62 -14.06
C LYS A 85 3.48 15.55 -13.47
N ASP A 86 2.81 16.29 -14.33
CA ASP A 86 1.59 17.03 -13.99
C ASP A 86 0.37 16.22 -14.47
N PHE A 87 -0.61 16.06 -13.58
CA PHE A 87 -1.87 15.38 -13.87
C PHE A 87 -3.00 16.40 -13.85
N TYR A 88 -3.57 16.72 -15.00
CA TYR A 88 -4.74 17.58 -15.11
C TYR A 88 -5.99 16.71 -15.28
N ILE A 89 -6.78 16.63 -14.21
CA ILE A 89 -7.97 15.79 -14.12
C ILE A 89 -9.19 16.68 -14.25
N THR A 90 -9.89 16.56 -15.36
CA THR A 90 -11.14 17.28 -15.60
C THR A 90 -12.29 16.50 -14.97
N ILE A 91 -13.02 17.12 -14.06
CA ILE A 91 -14.18 16.52 -13.38
C ILE A 91 -15.44 17.34 -13.62
N ALA A 92 -16.61 16.71 -13.58
CA ALA A 92 -17.89 17.40 -13.70
C ALA A 92 -19.01 16.79 -12.87
N LYS A 93 -19.93 17.63 -12.40
CA LYS A 93 -21.18 17.23 -11.74
C LYS A 93 -22.27 18.23 -12.10
N ASN A 94 -23.40 17.76 -12.64
CA ASN A 94 -24.56 18.59 -12.95
C ASN A 94 -24.22 19.87 -13.76
N GLY A 95 -23.29 19.78 -14.71
CA GLY A 95 -22.84 20.93 -15.52
C GLY A 95 -21.69 21.76 -14.91
N ASP A 96 -21.42 21.66 -13.60
CA ASP A 96 -20.23 22.27 -12.98
C ASP A 96 -18.99 21.48 -13.36
N LYS A 97 -18.04 22.12 -14.05
CA LYS A 97 -16.80 21.52 -14.56
C LYS A 97 -15.59 22.14 -13.85
N ARG A 98 -14.70 21.28 -13.34
CA ARG A 98 -13.48 21.69 -12.63
C ARG A 98 -12.27 20.95 -13.17
N ILE A 99 -11.10 21.55 -12.99
CA ILE A 99 -9.81 20.93 -13.35
C ILE A 99 -9.00 20.82 -12.06
N LEU A 100 -8.65 19.59 -11.68
CA LEU A 100 -7.73 19.31 -10.58
C LEU A 100 -6.32 19.13 -11.18
N HIS A 101 -5.39 20.00 -10.81
CA HIS A 101 -3.98 19.86 -11.16
C HIS A 101 -3.28 19.11 -10.03
N LEU A 102 -3.13 17.80 -10.16
CA LEU A 102 -2.47 16.94 -9.17
C LEU A 102 -0.97 16.84 -9.48
N VAL A 103 -0.15 17.07 -8.45
CA VAL A 103 1.31 16.92 -8.50
C VAL A 103 1.83 16.11 -7.32
N PHE A 104 2.91 15.37 -7.54
CA PHE A 104 3.58 14.59 -6.49
C PHE A 104 4.83 15.35 -6.02
N LYS A 105 5.00 15.52 -4.71
CA LYS A 105 6.19 16.14 -4.12
C LYS A 105 6.87 15.18 -3.16
N LYS A 106 8.19 15.25 -3.07
CA LYS A 106 9.01 14.41 -2.17
C LYS A 106 8.49 14.36 -0.73
N ALA A 107 7.99 15.48 -0.22
CA ALA A 107 7.45 15.58 1.13
C ALA A 107 6.16 14.76 1.34
N ASN A 108 5.43 14.41 0.28
CA ASN A 108 4.21 13.61 0.39
C ASN A 108 4.50 12.10 0.50
N PHE A 109 5.63 11.62 -0.04
CA PHE A 109 5.98 10.20 -0.05
C PHE A 109 5.85 9.50 1.32
N PRO A 110 6.45 10.01 2.42
CA PRO A 110 6.35 9.34 3.71
C PRO A 110 4.92 9.26 4.24
N HIS A 111 4.08 10.25 3.95
CA HIS A 111 2.68 10.21 4.35
C HIS A 111 1.92 9.11 3.61
N LEU A 112 2.16 8.93 2.31
CA LEU A 112 1.47 7.92 1.51
C LEU A 112 1.80 6.49 1.93
N LEU A 113 3.05 6.23 2.33
CA LEU A 113 3.48 4.93 2.85
C LEU A 113 3.21 4.78 4.36
N GLY A 114 2.77 5.83 5.04
CA GLY A 114 2.54 5.82 6.49
C GLY A 114 3.81 5.89 7.34
N LEU A 115 4.98 6.18 6.76
CA LEU A 115 6.26 6.21 7.47
C LEU A 115 6.27 7.21 8.62
N THR A 116 5.49 8.29 8.54
CA THR A 116 5.37 9.29 9.61
C THR A 116 4.69 8.77 10.87
N LYS A 117 4.15 7.54 10.86
CA LYS A 117 3.63 6.86 12.05
C LYS A 117 4.71 6.22 12.92
N LEU A 118 5.89 5.95 12.35
CA LEU A 118 6.96 5.20 13.02
C LEU A 118 7.82 6.13 13.90
N MET A 119 7.16 6.84 14.82
CA MET A 119 7.76 7.90 15.64
C MET A 119 8.67 7.37 16.75
N ASP A 120 8.72 6.05 16.93
CA ASP A 120 9.66 5.33 17.79
C ASP A 120 11.03 5.12 17.11
N LEU A 121 11.11 5.22 15.78
CA LEU A 121 12.36 5.12 15.04
C LEU A 121 13.10 6.46 15.02
N SER A 122 14.33 6.46 15.52
CA SER A 122 15.18 7.68 15.59
C SER A 122 15.43 8.36 14.24
N LYS A 123 15.45 7.61 13.13
CA LYS A 123 15.64 8.19 11.78
C LYS A 123 14.37 8.84 11.21
N VAL A 124 13.22 8.62 11.84
CA VAL A 124 11.90 9.15 11.45
C VAL A 124 11.41 10.22 12.42
N LYS A 125 11.58 9.98 13.72
CA LYS A 125 11.12 10.88 14.79
C LYS A 125 11.68 12.29 14.62
N GLY A 126 10.79 13.28 14.57
CA GLY A 126 11.15 14.70 14.47
C GLY A 126 11.67 15.13 13.09
N GLU A 127 11.74 14.22 12.12
CA GLU A 127 12.23 14.54 10.78
C GLU A 127 11.13 15.11 9.89
N ARG A 128 11.52 16.07 9.05
CA ARG A 128 10.62 16.58 8.01
C ARG A 128 10.35 15.46 6.98
N PRO A 129 9.12 15.33 6.46
CA PRO A 129 8.80 14.30 5.47
C PRO A 129 9.75 14.28 4.26
N GLY A 130 10.12 15.45 3.72
CA GLY A 130 11.09 15.51 2.62
C GLY A 130 12.46 14.91 2.97
N THR A 131 12.90 15.04 4.24
CA THR A 131 14.13 14.42 4.73
C THR A 131 14.00 12.91 4.83
N ILE A 132 12.86 12.41 5.33
CA ILE A 132 12.58 10.96 5.40
C ILE A 132 12.67 10.34 4.01
N TYR A 133 12.05 10.96 3.00
CA TYR A 133 12.15 10.50 1.62
C TYR A 133 13.62 10.45 1.13
N ASN A 134 14.44 11.47 1.41
CA ASN A 134 15.84 11.48 0.99
C ASN A 134 16.66 10.37 1.71
N LYS A 135 16.37 10.11 2.98
CA LYS A 135 16.97 9.02 3.76
C LYS A 135 16.60 7.65 3.17
N VAL A 136 15.33 7.44 2.78
CA VAL A 136 14.92 6.21 2.07
C VAL A 136 15.67 6.09 0.74
N LYS A 137 15.75 7.19 -0.04
CA LYS A 137 16.43 7.21 -1.34
C LYS A 137 17.91 6.87 -1.28
N ARG A 138 18.61 7.27 -0.22
CA ARG A 138 20.05 6.96 -0.03
C ARG A 138 20.29 5.60 0.64
N GLY A 139 19.24 4.90 1.07
CA GLY A 139 19.35 3.65 1.82
C GLY A 139 19.61 3.83 3.32
N ASP A 140 19.56 5.06 3.86
CA ASP A 140 19.68 5.33 5.30
C ASP A 140 18.49 4.74 6.08
N ILE A 141 17.31 4.70 5.45
CA ILE A 141 16.10 4.02 5.94
C ILE A 141 15.76 2.89 4.97
N THR A 142 15.93 1.64 5.42
CA THR A 142 15.64 0.42 4.66
C THR A 142 14.36 -0.24 5.17
N TYR A 143 13.78 -1.18 4.40
CA TYR A 143 12.63 -1.96 4.87
C TYR A 143 12.93 -2.68 6.20
N GLU A 144 14.11 -3.29 6.32
CA GLU A 144 14.58 -3.93 7.56
C GLU A 144 14.73 -2.94 8.73
N TYR A 145 15.07 -1.68 8.46
CA TYR A 145 15.07 -0.67 9.53
C TYR A 145 13.64 -0.35 9.98
N LEU A 146 12.67 -0.29 9.05
CA LEU A 146 11.27 -0.02 9.37
C LEU A 146 10.64 -1.12 10.23
N THR A 147 11.00 -2.39 9.98
CA THR A 147 10.46 -3.55 10.72
C THR A 147 10.84 -3.56 12.21
N LYS A 148 11.78 -2.70 12.63
CA LYS A 148 12.17 -2.52 14.04
C LYS A 148 11.16 -1.68 14.84
N SER A 149 10.22 -1.01 14.17
CA SER A 149 9.21 -0.20 14.83
C SER A 149 8.08 -1.06 15.41
N SER A 150 7.61 -0.71 16.61
CA SER A 150 6.40 -1.32 17.18
C SER A 150 5.13 -1.00 16.38
N HIS A 151 5.15 0.08 15.60
CA HIS A 151 4.06 0.53 14.73
C HIS A 151 4.14 -0.01 13.30
N PHE A 152 5.18 -0.79 12.97
CA PHE A 152 5.34 -1.33 11.62
C PHE A 152 4.14 -2.15 11.11
N PRO A 153 3.48 -3.01 11.93
CA PRO A 153 2.31 -3.76 11.48
C PRO A 153 1.16 -2.88 10.96
N GLU A 154 1.07 -1.62 11.40
CA GLU A 154 0.04 -0.69 10.94
C GLU A 154 0.28 -0.16 9.51
N ILE A 155 1.50 -0.28 8.99
CA ILE A 155 1.90 0.32 7.71
C ILE A 155 2.40 -0.71 6.70
N GLU A 156 2.70 -1.94 7.12
CA GLU A 156 3.25 -2.96 6.25
C GLU A 156 2.37 -3.22 5.02
N GLN A 157 1.08 -3.48 5.23
CA GLN A 157 0.12 -3.64 4.13
C GLN A 157 0.04 -2.38 3.26
N ARG A 158 0.12 -1.19 3.88
CA ARG A 158 0.05 0.10 3.19
C ARG A 158 1.22 0.31 2.21
N ILE A 159 2.43 -0.13 2.56
CA ILE A 159 3.59 -0.09 1.64
C ILE A 159 3.33 -0.99 0.42
N ASN A 160 2.74 -2.17 0.63
CA ASN A 160 2.44 -3.11 -0.44
C ASN A 160 1.27 -2.65 -1.31
N ASP A 161 0.21 -2.12 -0.69
CA ASP A 161 -0.90 -1.50 -1.40
C ASP A 161 -0.41 -0.38 -2.32
N PHE A 162 0.63 0.37 -1.90
CA PHE A 162 1.18 1.48 -2.67
C PHE A 162 1.76 1.04 -4.02
N LEU A 163 2.18 -0.22 -4.16
CA LEU A 163 2.62 -0.76 -5.44
C LEU A 163 1.51 -0.74 -6.50
N ASN A 164 0.24 -0.67 -6.07
CA ASN A 164 -0.93 -0.55 -6.94
C ASN A 164 -1.36 0.91 -7.20
N VAL A 165 -0.63 1.92 -6.72
CA VAL A 165 -1.01 3.33 -6.92
C VAL A 165 -1.02 3.73 -8.39
N GLN A 166 -0.16 3.13 -9.23
CA GLN A 166 -0.22 3.32 -10.68
C GLN A 166 -1.55 2.87 -11.25
N GLN A 167 -2.13 1.78 -10.73
CA GLN A 167 -3.43 1.28 -11.16
C GLN A 167 -4.52 2.31 -10.86
N ILE A 168 -4.49 3.00 -9.70
CA ILE A 168 -5.43 4.10 -9.41
C ILE A 168 -5.28 5.22 -10.43
N ILE A 169 -4.04 5.66 -10.69
CA ILE A 169 -3.75 6.79 -11.59
C ILE A 169 -4.12 6.45 -13.04
N GLN A 170 -3.77 5.26 -13.53
CA GLN A 170 -4.14 4.80 -14.87
C GLN A 170 -5.65 4.64 -14.99
N ASN A 171 -6.29 4.12 -13.95
CA ASN A 171 -7.73 3.98 -13.92
C ASN A 171 -8.46 5.31 -13.88
N LEU A 172 -7.85 6.44 -13.52
CA LEU A 172 -8.52 7.75 -13.61
C LEU A 172 -9.06 8.04 -15.02
N ARG A 173 -8.40 7.54 -16.06
CA ARG A 173 -8.88 7.67 -17.45
C ARG A 173 -10.17 6.90 -17.70
N ASN A 174 -10.34 5.77 -17.03
CA ASN A 174 -11.43 4.83 -17.25
C ASN A 174 -12.50 4.87 -16.13
N ARG A 175 -12.19 5.52 -15.01
CA ARG A 175 -13.05 5.67 -13.84
C ARG A 175 -13.82 6.95 -13.93
N LYS A 176 -15.14 6.81 -13.89
CA LYS A 176 -16.08 7.91 -13.95
C LYS A 176 -16.30 8.59 -12.60
N ILE A 177 -15.46 8.43 -11.57
CA ILE A 177 -15.81 8.91 -10.22
C ILE A 177 -14.60 9.45 -9.43
N ILE A 178 -14.68 10.71 -9.01
CA ILE A 178 -13.91 11.32 -7.91
C ILE A 178 -14.90 11.85 -6.87
N ILE A 179 -14.53 11.76 -5.60
CA ILE A 179 -15.38 12.22 -4.50
C ILE A 179 -14.85 13.54 -3.96
N GLN A 180 -15.69 14.56 -3.88
CA GLN A 180 -15.41 15.72 -3.03
C GLN A 180 -15.64 15.29 -1.58
N PHE A 181 -14.53 15.19 -0.85
CA PHE A 181 -14.49 14.49 0.42
C PHE A 181 -14.92 15.41 1.56
N ASN A 182 -15.86 14.91 2.37
CA ASN A 182 -16.27 15.54 3.61
C ASN A 182 -15.92 14.60 4.78
N PRO A 183 -14.94 14.95 5.63
CA PRO A 183 -14.51 14.10 6.74
C PRO A 183 -15.63 13.83 7.75
N GLY A 184 -16.47 14.83 8.03
CA GLY A 184 -17.59 14.70 8.97
C GLY A 184 -18.61 13.65 8.55
N ARG A 185 -18.91 13.56 7.24
CA ARG A 185 -19.82 12.53 6.70
C ARG A 185 -19.23 11.13 6.73
N ALA A 186 -17.90 11.00 6.70
CA ALA A 186 -17.18 9.74 6.74
C ALA A 186 -16.80 9.29 8.17
N GLY A 187 -17.03 10.13 9.19
CA GLY A 187 -16.49 9.90 10.54
C GLY A 187 -14.95 9.83 10.56
N SER A 188 -14.29 10.56 9.67
CA SER A 188 -12.84 10.50 9.46
C SER A 188 -12.14 11.77 9.96
N THR A 189 -10.91 11.62 10.44
CA THR A 189 -10.01 12.72 10.78
C THR A 189 -9.10 13.15 9.62
N ILE A 190 -9.25 12.54 8.44
CA ILE A 190 -8.43 12.85 7.27
C ILE A 190 -8.91 14.16 6.65
N GLU A 191 -8.08 15.20 6.70
CA GLU A 191 -8.38 16.50 6.08
C GLU A 191 -7.98 16.51 4.60
N ALA A 192 -8.93 16.17 3.73
CA ALA A 192 -8.72 16.15 2.28
C ALA A 192 -9.89 16.81 1.54
N ASP A 193 -9.61 17.43 0.40
CA ASP A 193 -10.63 18.04 -0.46
C ASP A 193 -11.30 17.01 -1.37
N TYR A 194 -10.52 16.06 -1.87
CA TYR A 194 -10.99 15.03 -2.78
C TYR A 194 -10.43 13.65 -2.44
N LEU A 195 -11.20 12.62 -2.78
CA LEU A 195 -10.85 11.22 -2.67
C LEU A 195 -10.98 10.56 -4.05
N ILE A 196 -9.87 9.99 -4.52
CA ILE A 196 -9.81 9.10 -5.67
C ILE A 196 -9.78 7.67 -5.13
N TYR A 197 -10.55 6.75 -5.73
CA TYR A 197 -10.51 5.36 -5.27
C TYR A 197 -10.47 4.33 -6.39
N SER A 198 -9.80 3.21 -6.11
CA SER A 198 -10.02 1.94 -6.80
C SER A 198 -10.79 0.93 -5.96
N LYS A 199 -11.50 0.02 -6.62
CA LYS A 199 -12.21 -1.09 -6.00
C LYS A 199 -11.94 -2.35 -6.81
N GLU A 200 -11.55 -3.41 -6.13
CA GLU A 200 -11.38 -4.77 -6.68
C GLU A 200 -11.93 -5.76 -5.64
N GLY A 201 -12.98 -6.49 -6.00
CA GLY A 201 -13.73 -7.31 -5.04
C GLY A 201 -14.26 -6.49 -3.86
N LEU A 202 -13.86 -6.87 -2.64
CA LEU A 202 -14.20 -6.16 -1.40
C LEU A 202 -13.18 -5.09 -0.99
N GLN A 203 -12.03 -5.05 -1.66
CA GLN A 203 -10.94 -4.15 -1.31
C GLN A 203 -11.08 -2.83 -2.05
N TYR A 204 -10.92 -1.73 -1.32
CA TYR A 204 -10.78 -0.39 -1.86
C TYR A 204 -9.35 0.07 -1.69
N LEU A 205 -8.82 0.79 -2.68
CA LEU A 205 -7.63 1.61 -2.50
C LEU A 205 -8.05 3.07 -2.53
N TYR A 206 -7.72 3.80 -1.47
CA TYR A 206 -8.07 5.20 -1.32
C TYR A 206 -6.85 6.09 -1.51
N LEU A 207 -6.97 7.13 -2.33
CA LEU A 207 -5.98 8.18 -2.50
C LEU A 207 -6.64 9.53 -2.19
N PHE A 208 -6.30 10.07 -1.02
CA PHE A 208 -6.77 11.37 -0.57
C PHE A 208 -5.84 12.46 -1.09
N ILE A 209 -6.43 13.50 -1.68
CA ILE A 209 -5.71 14.66 -2.20
C ILE A 209 -6.23 15.94 -1.54
N VAL A 210 -5.30 16.83 -1.25
CA VAL A 210 -5.57 18.11 -0.61
C VAL A 210 -5.05 19.24 -1.48
N LYS A 211 -5.77 20.35 -1.48
CA LYS A 211 -5.42 21.58 -2.17
C LYS A 211 -4.18 22.18 -1.54
N GLU A 212 -3.22 22.61 -2.36
CA GLU A 212 -2.08 23.33 -1.83
C GLU A 212 -2.49 24.75 -1.42
N PHE A 213 -1.96 25.20 -0.29
CA PHE A 213 -2.16 26.55 0.22
C PHE A 213 -1.77 27.60 -0.83
N ASN A 214 -2.59 28.65 -0.96
CA ASN A 214 -2.43 29.74 -1.94
C ASN A 214 -2.42 29.33 -3.43
N GLN A 215 -2.86 28.11 -3.77
CA GLN A 215 -2.97 27.66 -5.17
C GLN A 215 -4.42 27.30 -5.47
N THR A 216 -4.97 27.84 -6.56
CA THR A 216 -6.41 27.73 -6.86
C THR A 216 -6.87 26.34 -7.26
N ASN A 217 -6.03 25.57 -7.96
CA ASN A 217 -6.37 24.25 -8.49
C ASN A 217 -5.24 23.21 -8.33
N LEU A 218 -4.18 23.53 -7.60
CA LEU A 218 -3.07 22.61 -7.37
C LEU A 218 -3.38 21.71 -6.18
N PHE A 219 -3.24 20.40 -6.36
CA PHE A 219 -3.48 19.39 -5.35
C PHE A 219 -2.25 18.50 -5.18
N VAL A 220 -2.06 18.02 -3.96
CA VAL A 220 -1.03 17.04 -3.62
C VAL A 220 -1.66 15.85 -2.91
N PRO A 221 -1.12 14.63 -3.09
CA PRO A 221 -1.60 13.46 -2.38
C PRO A 221 -1.18 13.54 -0.90
N MET A 222 -2.10 13.30 0.02
CA MET A 222 -1.85 13.44 1.46
C MET A 222 -1.96 12.13 2.24
N SER A 223 -2.74 11.18 1.74
CA SER A 223 -2.90 9.86 2.36
C SER A 223 -3.28 8.83 1.29
N PHE A 224 -2.85 7.60 1.52
CA PHE A 224 -3.08 6.47 0.64
C PHE A 224 -3.13 5.18 1.45
N PHE A 225 -4.15 4.35 1.31
CA PHE A 225 -4.19 3.03 1.93
C PHE A 225 -5.28 2.15 1.32
N GLY A 226 -5.10 0.83 1.42
CA GLY A 226 -6.16 -0.14 1.19
C GLY A 226 -7.08 -0.30 2.39
N SER A 227 -8.37 -0.52 2.15
CA SER A 227 -9.33 -0.87 3.19
C SER A 227 -10.53 -1.61 2.61
N THR A 228 -11.18 -2.46 3.40
CA THR A 228 -12.50 -3.03 3.09
C THR A 228 -13.65 -2.11 3.52
N ASN A 229 -13.35 -1.05 4.30
CA ASN A 229 -14.34 -0.09 4.77
C ASN A 229 -14.77 0.85 3.64
N ASN A 230 -16.07 0.84 3.28
CA ASN A 230 -16.64 1.74 2.27
C ASN A 230 -17.22 3.05 2.84
N GLY A 231 -17.12 3.28 4.16
CA GLY A 231 -17.65 4.46 4.85
C GLY A 231 -17.13 5.79 4.29
N TYR A 232 -15.90 5.81 3.75
CA TYR A 232 -15.32 6.98 3.07
C TYR A 232 -16.08 7.43 1.82
N LEU A 233 -16.93 6.56 1.25
CA LEU A 233 -17.69 6.83 0.02
C LEU A 233 -19.15 7.22 0.31
N GLN A 234 -19.65 6.94 1.51
CA GLN A 234 -21.06 7.07 1.85
C GLN A 234 -21.46 8.54 2.00
N ASN A 235 -22.59 8.92 1.41
CA ASN A 235 -23.17 10.27 1.51
C ASN A 235 -22.25 11.41 1.04
N GLN A 236 -21.25 11.08 0.22
CA GLN A 236 -20.32 12.06 -0.32
C GLN A 236 -20.80 12.65 -1.64
N THR A 237 -20.19 13.77 -2.04
CA THR A 237 -20.45 14.35 -3.36
C THR A 237 -19.57 13.68 -4.41
N VAL A 238 -20.19 13.10 -5.43
CA VAL A 238 -19.53 12.41 -6.54
C VAL A 238 -19.45 13.30 -7.77
N TYR A 239 -18.27 13.36 -8.38
CA TYR A 239 -17.99 13.98 -9.68
C TYR A 239 -17.58 12.92 -10.70
N THR A 240 -17.96 13.13 -11.95
CA THR A 240 -17.52 12.33 -13.08
C THR A 240 -16.19 12.82 -13.63
N VAL A 241 -15.22 11.92 -13.81
CA VAL A 241 -13.99 12.24 -14.56
C VAL A 241 -14.30 12.27 -16.04
N LEU A 242 -13.99 13.38 -16.71
CA LEU A 242 -14.20 13.59 -18.14
C LEU A 242 -12.93 13.38 -18.95
N ASP A 243 -11.77 13.79 -18.42
CA ASP A 243 -10.48 13.69 -19.10
C ASP A 243 -9.32 13.68 -18.10
N VAL A 244 -8.21 13.05 -18.49
CA VAL A 244 -6.96 13.03 -17.73
C VAL A 244 -5.79 13.29 -18.66
N LYS A 245 -5.31 14.54 -18.67
CA LYS A 245 -4.11 14.94 -19.38
C LYS A 245 -2.89 14.81 -18.47
N ILE A 246 -1.87 14.08 -18.94
CA ILE A 246 -0.60 13.91 -18.23
C ILE A 246 0.49 14.57 -19.06
N THR A 247 1.24 15.49 -18.46
CA THR A 247 2.39 16.14 -19.11
C THR A 247 3.66 15.92 -18.30
N PRO A 248 4.84 15.91 -18.94
CA PRO A 248 6.09 16.07 -18.21
C PRO A 248 6.04 17.32 -17.34
N PHE A 249 6.61 17.27 -16.14
CA PHE A 249 6.65 18.42 -15.24
C PHE A 249 7.53 19.52 -15.86
N GLU A 250 6.90 20.64 -16.25
CA GLU A 250 7.62 21.81 -16.71
C GLU A 250 8.12 22.60 -15.49
N ARG A 251 9.42 22.53 -15.21
CA ARG A 251 10.05 23.54 -14.33
C ARG A 251 9.83 24.89 -15.01
N LYS A 252 8.90 25.70 -14.49
CA LYS A 252 8.87 27.13 -14.81
C LYS A 252 10.27 27.66 -14.52
N GLN A 253 11.01 28.03 -15.57
CA GLN A 253 12.27 28.72 -15.43
C GLN A 253 12.00 29.92 -14.52
N LYS A 254 12.79 30.08 -13.45
CA LYS A 254 12.78 31.31 -12.66
C LYS A 254 12.95 32.43 -13.67
N ARG A 255 11.97 33.33 -13.78
CA ARG A 255 12.17 34.61 -14.45
C ARG A 255 13.33 35.27 -13.73
N THR A 256 14.51 35.22 -14.33
CA THR A 256 15.57 36.18 -14.06
C THR A 256 15.03 37.51 -14.57
N THR A 257 14.47 38.30 -13.67
CA THR A 257 14.26 39.72 -13.93
C THR A 257 15.64 40.33 -14.15
N PRO A 258 15.87 41.09 -15.24
CA PRO A 258 17.13 41.78 -15.48
C PRO A 258 17.45 42.80 -14.38
#